data_AF-A0AAW6B5A5-F1
#
_entry.id   AF-A0AAW6B5A5-F1
#
_cell.length_a   1.000
_cell.length_b   1.000
_cell.length_c   1.000
_cell.angle_alpha   90.00
_cell.angle_beta   90.00
_cell.angle_gamma   90.00
#
_symmetry.space_group_name_H-M   'P 1'
#
loop_
_entity.id
_entity.type
_entity.pdbx_description
1 polymer ?
#
loop_
_entity_poly.entity_id
_entity_poly.type
_entity_poly.pdbx_seq_one_letter_code
_entity_poly.pdbx_strand_id
1 'polypeptide(L)'
;MKRYKIDNNHVVDVPDEVFSAIRYYSYKERYLKMKDAKHNIIHFYEFDTEDSDGENLVRDPSPLPDVLIITNETYNELYNALATLSIEDQLLLYNLFVKGESLRSIALRENSNAMAISRHRDKLFKKLAIILIQYKIKR
;
A
#
# COMPACT_ATOMS: atom_id res chain seq x y z
N MET A 1 -50.97 -1.84 11.79
CA MET A 1 -49.83 -2.73 12.10
C MET A 1 -49.98 -3.97 11.25
N LYS A 2 -48.90 -4.40 10.61
CA LYS A 2 -48.85 -5.55 9.72
C LYS A 2 -47.79 -6.52 10.22
N ARG A 3 -48.11 -7.81 10.14
CA ARG A 3 -47.16 -8.89 10.45
C ARG A 3 -46.12 -8.99 9.33
N TYR A 4 -44.85 -8.80 9.70
CA TYR A 4 -43.72 -9.04 8.82
C TYR A 4 -42.91 -10.22 9.33
N LYS A 5 -42.57 -11.15 8.43
CA LYS A 5 -41.79 -12.33 8.75
C LYS A 5 -40.32 -12.04 8.45
N ILE A 6 -39.47 -12.10 9.47
CA ILE A 6 -38.03 -11.89 9.33
C ILE A 6 -37.39 -13.22 8.91
N ASP A 7 -37.66 -14.28 9.67
CA ASP A 7 -37.17 -15.64 9.43
C ASP A 7 -38.30 -16.67 9.60
N ASN A 8 -38.01 -17.95 9.37
CA ASN A 8 -39.00 -19.02 9.42
C ASN A 8 -39.80 -19.10 10.74
N ASN A 9 -39.20 -18.70 11.87
CA ASN A 9 -39.82 -18.74 13.20
C ASN A 9 -40.16 -17.37 13.81
N HIS A 10 -39.80 -16.25 13.17
CA HIS A 10 -39.94 -14.92 13.79
C HIS A 10 -40.84 -14.00 12.96
N VAL A 11 -41.96 -13.59 13.56
CA VAL A 11 -42.93 -12.65 12.99
C VAL A 11 -43.07 -11.47 13.94
N VAL A 12 -42.93 -10.26 13.41
CA VAL A 12 -42.99 -9.02 14.17
C VAL A 12 -44.10 -8.14 13.59
N ASP A 13 -44.87 -7.50 14.46
CA ASP A 13 -45.86 -6.49 14.07
C ASP A 13 -45.16 -5.15 13.82
N VAL A 14 -45.20 -4.68 12.58
CA VAL A 14 -44.61 -3.40 12.16
C VAL A 14 -45.68 -2.40 11.75
N PRO A 15 -45.45 -1.09 11.94
CA PRO A 15 -46.32 -0.06 11.40
C PRO A 15 -46.44 -0.16 9.87
N ASP A 16 -47.57 0.32 9.34
CA ASP A 16 -47.91 0.20 7.91
C ASP A 16 -46.92 0.95 6.99
N GLU A 17 -46.37 2.07 7.47
CA GLU A 17 -45.34 2.85 6.77
C GLU A 17 -44.04 2.05 6.62
N VAL A 18 -43.58 1.43 7.72
CA VAL A 18 -42.38 0.57 7.74
C VAL A 18 -42.57 -0.63 6.83
N PHE A 19 -43.73 -1.29 6.90
CA PHE A 19 -44.06 -2.42 6.03
C PHE A 19 -44.03 -2.02 4.54
N SER A 20 -44.57 -0.85 4.21
CA SER A 20 -44.61 -0.35 2.83
C SER A 20 -43.22 -0.01 2.32
N ALA A 21 -42.36 0.58 3.15
CA ALA A 21 -40.97 0.85 2.81
C ALA A 21 -40.19 -0.44 2.53
N ILE A 22 -40.27 -1.44 3.44
CA ILE A 22 -39.62 -2.75 3.25
C ILE A 22 -40.05 -3.39 1.93
N ARG A 23 -41.37 -3.38 1.64
CA ARG A 23 -41.90 -3.95 0.41
C ARG A 23 -41.38 -3.23 -0.84
N TYR A 24 -41.30 -1.90 -0.79
CA TYR A 24 -40.78 -1.09 -1.90
C TYR A 24 -39.31 -1.41 -2.20
N TYR A 25 -38.44 -1.43 -1.19
CA TYR A 25 -37.03 -1.76 -1.37
C TYR A 25 -36.84 -3.20 -1.87
N SER A 26 -37.58 -4.17 -1.31
CA SER A 26 -37.55 -5.55 -1.78
C SER A 26 -37.98 -5.69 -3.25
N TYR A 27 -38.98 -4.93 -3.69
CA TYR A 27 -39.38 -4.90 -5.10
C TYR A 27 -38.29 -4.28 -5.97
N LYS A 28 -37.72 -3.15 -5.55
CA LYS A 28 -36.65 -2.45 -6.26
C LYS A 28 -35.43 -3.34 -6.47
N GLU A 29 -34.98 -4.06 -5.45
CA GLU A 29 -33.88 -5.02 -5.55
C GLU A 29 -34.17 -6.14 -6.55
N ARG A 30 -35.34 -6.78 -6.45
CA ARG A 30 -35.72 -7.83 -7.41
C ARG A 30 -35.76 -7.32 -8.84
N TYR A 31 -36.29 -6.12 -9.04
CA TYR A 31 -36.35 -5.49 -10.36
C TYR A 31 -34.95 -5.20 -10.92
N LEU A 32 -34.02 -4.70 -10.09
CA LEU A 32 -32.63 -4.49 -10.49
C LEU A 32 -31.96 -5.81 -10.87
N LYS A 33 -32.08 -6.86 -10.04
CA LYS A 33 -31.54 -8.20 -10.35
C LYS A 33 -32.08 -8.77 -11.67
N MET A 34 -33.39 -8.60 -11.93
CA MET A 34 -34.00 -9.01 -13.19
C MET A 34 -33.42 -8.25 -14.38
N LYS A 35 -33.19 -6.94 -14.22
CA LYS A 35 -32.61 -6.10 -15.26
C LYS A 35 -31.15 -6.49 -15.53
N ASP A 36 -30.35 -6.71 -14.48
CA ASP A 36 -28.96 -7.13 -14.61
C ASP A 36 -28.84 -8.47 -15.33
N ALA A 37 -29.68 -9.45 -14.95
CA ALA A 37 -29.76 -10.75 -15.63
C ALA A 37 -30.17 -10.62 -17.10
N LYS A 38 -31.13 -9.74 -17.42
CA LYS A 38 -31.55 -9.47 -18.81
C LYS A 38 -30.40 -8.92 -19.67
N HIS A 39 -29.49 -8.18 -19.06
CA HIS A 39 -28.36 -7.54 -19.74
C HIS A 39 -27.04 -8.32 -19.58
N ASN A 40 -27.05 -9.51 -18.96
CA ASN A 40 -25.87 -10.31 -18.67
C ASN A 40 -24.74 -9.49 -17.99
N ILE A 41 -25.12 -8.61 -17.07
CA ILE A 41 -24.16 -7.84 -16.27
C ILE A 41 -23.49 -8.80 -15.29
N ILE A 42 -22.16 -8.80 -15.27
CA ILE A 42 -21.35 -9.55 -14.31
C ILE A 42 -20.81 -8.54 -13.31
N HIS A 43 -20.99 -8.82 -12.01
CA HIS A 43 -20.52 -7.93 -10.96
C HIS A 43 -19.21 -8.43 -10.36
N PHE A 44 -18.34 -7.52 -9.93
CA PHE A 44 -17.04 -7.90 -9.36
C PHE A 44 -17.18 -8.75 -8.08
N TYR A 45 -18.19 -8.46 -7.24
CA TYR A 45 -18.44 -9.21 -6.01
C TYR A 45 -18.87 -10.67 -6.25
N GLU A 46 -19.29 -11.03 -7.47
CA GLU A 46 -19.59 -12.44 -7.79
C GLU A 46 -18.32 -13.29 -7.85
N PHE A 47 -17.14 -12.64 -7.93
CA PHE A 47 -15.83 -13.29 -7.88
C PHE A 47 -15.16 -13.19 -6.50
N ASP A 48 -15.89 -12.74 -5.47
CA ASP A 48 -15.37 -12.73 -4.11
C ASP A 48 -15.05 -14.16 -3.65
N THR A 49 -13.91 -14.30 -2.98
CA THR A 49 -13.47 -15.53 -2.30
C THR A 49 -13.35 -15.23 -0.81
N GLU A 50 -13.26 -16.27 0.04
CA GLU A 50 -13.05 -16.06 1.48
C GLU A 50 -11.81 -15.22 1.79
N ASP A 51 -10.80 -15.27 0.92
CA ASP A 51 -9.49 -14.63 1.09
C ASP A 51 -9.31 -13.31 0.34
N SER A 52 -10.20 -12.97 -0.61
CA SER A 52 -10.04 -11.78 -1.46
C SER A 52 -11.34 -11.36 -2.15
N ASP A 53 -11.58 -10.05 -2.17
CA ASP A 53 -12.62 -9.43 -2.98
C ASP A 53 -12.31 -9.59 -4.49
N GLY A 54 -13.33 -9.81 -5.30
CA GLY A 54 -13.23 -9.96 -6.75
C GLY A 54 -12.79 -8.67 -7.45
N GLU A 55 -13.00 -7.50 -6.83
CA GLU A 55 -12.45 -6.23 -7.30
C GLU A 55 -10.91 -6.27 -7.34
N ASN A 56 -10.27 -6.95 -6.39
CA ASN A 56 -8.81 -7.07 -6.35
C ASN A 56 -8.26 -7.97 -7.46
N LEU A 57 -9.07 -8.87 -8.03
CA LEU A 57 -8.65 -9.75 -9.13
C LEU A 57 -8.47 -8.99 -10.45
N VAL A 58 -9.20 -7.90 -10.64
CA VAL A 58 -9.18 -7.09 -11.88
C VAL A 58 -8.39 -5.79 -11.70
N ARG A 59 -8.01 -5.48 -10.45
CA ARG A 59 -7.24 -4.28 -10.12
C ARG A 59 -5.90 -4.28 -10.85
N ASP A 60 -5.60 -3.16 -11.52
CA ASP A 60 -4.27 -2.91 -12.06
C ASP A 60 -3.27 -2.72 -10.90
N PRO A 61 -2.24 -3.60 -10.78
CA PRO A 61 -1.23 -3.47 -9.73
C PRO A 61 -0.21 -2.37 -10.04
N SER A 62 -0.28 -1.72 -11.21
CA SER A 62 0.65 -0.67 -11.58
C SER A 62 0.59 0.49 -10.57
N PRO A 63 1.76 1.04 -10.19
CA PRO A 63 1.80 2.21 -9.32
C PRO A 63 1.18 3.41 -10.02
N LEU A 64 0.47 4.24 -9.25
CA LEU A 64 -0.09 5.48 -9.76
C LEU A 64 1.01 6.38 -10.35
N PRO A 65 0.73 7.17 -11.41
CA PRO A 65 1.71 8.08 -12.01
C PRO A 65 2.39 9.00 -10.98
N ASP A 66 1.65 9.51 -10.00
CA ASP A 66 2.20 10.36 -8.94
C ASP A 66 3.23 9.62 -8.08
N VAL A 67 2.96 8.35 -7.77
CA VAL A 67 3.89 7.49 -7.01
C VAL A 67 5.16 7.26 -7.84
N LEU A 68 5.03 7.02 -9.14
CA LEU A 68 6.17 6.88 -10.05
C LEU A 68 7.00 8.16 -10.13
N ILE A 69 6.37 9.33 -10.21
CA ILE A 69 7.08 10.61 -10.26
C ILE A 69 7.82 10.85 -8.95
N ILE A 70 7.12 10.75 -7.82
CA ILE A 70 7.70 10.96 -6.48
C ILE A 70 8.88 10.01 -6.25
N THR A 71 8.74 8.72 -6.60
CA THR A 71 9.81 7.72 -6.43
C THR A 71 11.03 8.03 -7.29
N ASN A 72 10.83 8.42 -8.55
CA ASN A 72 11.93 8.82 -9.44
C ASN A 72 12.64 10.09 -8.94
N GLU A 73 11.89 11.08 -8.47
CA GLU A 73 12.45 12.31 -7.88
C GLU A 73 13.28 11.98 -6.62
N THR A 74 12.75 11.14 -5.72
CA THR A 74 13.49 10.71 -4.52
C THR A 74 14.76 9.94 -4.86
N TYR A 75 14.74 9.09 -5.88
CA TYR A 75 15.95 8.41 -6.34
C TYR A 75 16.97 9.39 -6.91
N ASN A 76 16.55 10.35 -7.72
CA ASN A 76 17.45 11.38 -8.26
C ASN A 76 18.09 12.22 -7.16
N GLU A 77 17.32 12.65 -6.16
CA GLU A 77 17.85 13.37 -4.99
C GLU A 77 18.88 12.53 -4.22
N LEU A 78 18.59 11.25 -4.01
CA LEU A 78 19.52 10.32 -3.36
C LEU A 78 20.80 10.15 -4.20
N TYR A 79 20.70 9.95 -5.51
CA TYR A 79 21.87 9.82 -6.40
C TYR A 79 22.74 11.07 -6.35
N ASN A 80 22.14 12.26 -6.40
CA ASN A 80 22.86 13.53 -6.28
C ASN A 80 23.55 13.64 -4.91
N ALA A 81 22.87 13.28 -3.81
CA ALA A 81 23.46 13.29 -2.49
C ALA A 81 24.64 12.32 -2.36
N LEU A 82 24.49 11.09 -2.89
CA LEU A 82 25.54 10.08 -2.89
C LEU A 82 26.76 10.52 -3.70
N ALA A 83 26.56 11.22 -4.83
CA ALA A 83 27.65 11.74 -5.66
C ALA A 83 28.53 12.77 -4.93
N THR A 84 28.03 13.43 -3.88
CA THR A 84 28.82 14.36 -3.05
C THR A 84 29.70 13.66 -2.00
N LEU A 85 29.51 12.37 -1.79
CA LEU A 85 30.31 11.58 -0.85
C LEU A 85 31.68 11.24 -1.43
N SER A 86 32.66 10.98 -0.56
CA SER A 86 33.97 10.48 -1.01
C SER A 86 33.85 9.07 -1.58
N ILE A 87 34.84 8.64 -2.35
CA ILE A 87 34.88 7.28 -2.91
C ILE A 87 34.84 6.22 -1.80
N GLU A 88 35.51 6.46 -0.68
CA GLU A 88 35.50 5.58 0.50
C GLU A 88 34.10 5.46 1.12
N ASP A 89 33.42 6.60 1.29
CA ASP A 89 32.05 6.67 1.82
C ASP A 89 31.06 5.92 0.90
N GLN A 90 31.19 6.11 -0.42
CA GLN A 90 30.37 5.41 -1.41
C GLN A 90 30.63 3.90 -1.40
N LEU A 91 31.89 3.48 -1.32
CA LEU A 91 32.28 2.07 -1.25
C LEU A 91 31.73 1.41 0.02
N LEU A 92 31.77 2.09 1.17
CA LEU A 92 31.21 1.58 2.42
C LEU A 92 29.71 1.31 2.27
N LEU A 93 28.95 2.26 1.70
CA LEU A 93 27.53 2.07 1.44
C LEU A 93 27.25 0.95 0.45
N TYR A 94 28.01 0.87 -0.64
CA TYR A 94 27.87 -0.17 -1.65
C TYR A 94 28.09 -1.57 -1.04
N ASN A 95 29.13 -1.74 -0.24
CA ASN A 95 29.40 -3.02 0.42
C ASN A 95 28.28 -3.40 1.40
N LEU A 96 27.75 -2.43 2.16
CA LEU A 96 26.67 -2.68 3.13
C LEU A 96 25.31 -2.98 2.48
N PHE A 97 24.89 -2.21 1.48
CA PHE A 97 23.51 -2.24 0.99
C PHE A 97 23.35 -2.94 -0.36
N VAL A 98 24.38 -2.92 -1.22
CA VAL A 98 24.31 -3.58 -2.53
C VAL A 98 24.89 -4.99 -2.46
N LYS A 99 26.04 -5.16 -1.81
CA LYS A 99 26.63 -6.50 -1.60
C LYS A 99 26.08 -7.23 -0.37
N GLY A 100 25.44 -6.54 0.56
CA GLY A 100 24.91 -7.13 1.79
C GLY A 100 25.99 -7.63 2.74
N GLU A 101 27.20 -7.06 2.69
CA GLU A 101 28.30 -7.46 3.56
C GLU A 101 28.05 -7.02 5.02
N SER A 102 28.50 -7.84 5.96
CA SER A 102 28.44 -7.49 7.39
C SER A 102 29.52 -6.47 7.77
N LEU A 103 29.29 -5.71 8.85
CA LEU A 103 30.30 -4.81 9.41
C LEU A 103 31.60 -5.55 9.80
N ARG A 104 31.50 -6.82 10.22
CA ARG A 104 32.65 -7.65 10.60
C ARG A 104 33.48 -8.07 9.38
N SER A 105 32.83 -8.45 8.28
CA SER A 105 33.53 -8.84 7.05
C SER A 105 34.25 -7.65 6.42
N ILE A 106 33.61 -6.47 6.40
CA ILE A 106 34.24 -5.23 5.93
C ILE A 106 35.45 -4.88 6.80
N ALA A 107 35.27 -4.90 8.12
CA ALA A 107 36.35 -4.59 9.06
C ALA A 107 37.55 -5.54 8.92
N LEU A 108 37.31 -6.85 8.75
CA LEU A 108 38.38 -7.83 8.56
C LEU A 108 39.18 -7.58 7.28
N ARG A 109 38.49 -7.22 6.18
CA ARG A 109 39.14 -6.88 4.91
C ARG A 109 39.95 -5.58 4.99
N GLU A 110 39.47 -4.61 5.75
CA GLU A 110 40.11 -3.30 5.93
C GLU A 110 41.13 -3.27 7.10
N ASN A 111 41.42 -4.43 7.71
CA ASN A 111 42.28 -4.54 8.91
C ASN A 111 41.86 -3.57 10.03
N SER A 112 40.55 -3.42 10.23
CA SER A 112 39.92 -2.52 11.17
C SER A 112 39.02 -3.27 12.16
N ASN A 113 38.34 -2.53 13.04
CA ASN A 113 37.34 -3.08 13.96
C ASN A 113 35.93 -2.77 13.44
N ALA A 114 35.00 -3.72 13.55
CA ALA A 114 33.58 -3.53 13.23
C ALA A 114 32.97 -2.27 13.88
N MET A 115 33.46 -1.89 15.05
CA MET A 115 33.00 -0.67 15.72
C MET A 115 33.50 0.63 15.06
N ALA A 116 34.69 0.62 14.45
CA ALA A 116 35.16 1.74 13.65
C ALA A 116 34.28 1.92 12.40
N ILE A 117 33.98 0.81 11.70
CA ILE A 117 33.10 0.80 10.52
C ILE A 117 31.68 1.26 10.89
N SER A 118 31.14 0.80 12.02
CA SER A 118 29.82 1.25 12.50
C SER A 118 29.79 2.77 12.74
N ARG A 119 30.81 3.31 13.39
CA ARG A 119 30.90 4.77 13.64
C ARG A 119 31.06 5.56 12.35
N HIS A 120 31.78 5.02 11.37
CA HIS A 120 31.90 5.63 10.04
C HIS A 120 30.52 5.69 9.37
N ARG A 121 29.81 4.56 9.30
CA ARG A 121 28.44 4.48 8.77
C ARG A 121 27.52 5.49 9.44
N ASP A 122 27.55 5.60 10.77
CA ASP A 122 26.66 6.49 11.51
C ASP A 122 26.99 7.98 11.24
N LYS A 123 28.27 8.33 11.09
CA LYS A 123 28.68 9.68 10.65
C LYS A 123 28.21 9.97 9.22
N LEU A 124 28.30 8.98 8.34
CA LEU A 124 27.88 9.09 6.96
C LEU A 124 26.36 9.30 6.85
N PHE A 125 25.56 8.60 7.66
CA PHE A 125 24.11 8.83 7.73
C PHE A 125 23.76 10.21 8.25
N LYS A 126 24.50 10.74 9.24
CA LYS A 126 24.32 12.14 9.67
C LYS A 126 24.61 13.13 8.55
N LYS A 127 25.67 12.88 7.76
CA LYS A 127 26.04 13.71 6.61
C LYS A 127 24.95 13.67 5.53
N LEU A 128 24.49 12.48 5.17
CA LEU A 128 23.38 12.30 4.22
C LEU A 128 22.09 12.95 4.71
N ALA A 129 21.76 12.84 5.99
CA ALA A 129 20.58 13.50 6.55
C ALA A 129 20.64 15.03 6.37
N ILE A 130 21.81 15.65 6.59
CA ILE A 130 21.99 17.09 6.39
C ILE A 130 21.83 17.46 4.90
N ILE A 131 22.44 16.68 4.00
CA ILE A 131 22.35 16.91 2.55
C ILE A 131 20.89 16.78 2.09
N LEU A 132 20.21 15.70 2.46
CA LEU A 132 18.83 15.43 2.04
C LEU A 132 17.80 16.41 2.67
N ILE A 133 18.11 17.03 3.81
CA ILE A 133 17.28 18.14 4.34
C ILE A 133 17.29 19.33 3.39
N GLN A 134 18.39 19.60 2.67
CA GLN A 134 18.45 20.69 1.68
C GLN A 134 17.54 20.43 0.47
N TYR A 135 17.28 19.14 0.17
CA TYR A 135 16.40 18.71 -0.91
C TYR A 135 14.94 18.53 -0.47
N LYS A 136 14.61 18.65 0.82
CA LYS A 136 13.21 18.66 1.25
C LYS A 136 12.49 19.82 0.59
N ILE A 137 11.69 19.50 -0.43
CA ILE A 137 10.72 20.41 -1.02
C ILE A 137 9.91 21.00 0.15
N LYS A 138 9.98 22.33 0.32
CA LYS A 138 9.07 23.05 1.20
C LYS A 138 7.66 22.77 0.68
N ARG A 139 6.92 21.95 1.43
CA ARG A 139 5.47 21.80 1.25
C ARG A 139 4.77 23.13 1.42
#